data_AF-A0A6A5FPY8-F1
#
_entry.id   AF-A0A6A5FPY8-F1
#
_cell.length_a   1.000
_cell.length_b   1.000
_cell.length_c   1.000
_cell.angle_alpha   90.00
_cell.angle_beta   90.00
_cell.angle_gamma   90.00
#
_symmetry.space_group_name_H-M   'P 1'
#
loop_
_entity.id
_entity.type
_entity.pdbx_description
1 polymer ?
#
loop_
_entity_poly.entity_id
_entity_poly.type
_entity_poly.pdbx_seq_one_letter_code
_entity_poly.pdbx_strand_id
1 'polypeptide(L)'
;MVDLFVDRVLVKNNTDQDELDTEREIVMRLQNRILMLYFASAACESCQQFAPTLTDFFERLTDEFYVDRGAQLVLLYISLDQSEEQQESFLKKLPKKCLFLAYEDPYRRELKAMFNVEELPTVVVLRPDCSILIPNAVKEILCQGPDCYRNWQEAAELIDRNFMISEDFEGKSMRSLSDPVRRLKAEREKGRRVQWVREGAERRDAGDAVSEEEEEEEEEEEEEGNRRIDGSPYAAGGVTS
;
A
#
# COMPACT_ATOMS: atom_id res chain seq x y z
N MET A 1 3.47 -1.55 26.41
CA MET A 1 3.96 -1.21 25.05
C MET A 1 2.95 -1.80 24.09
N VAL A 2 2.83 -1.35 22.83
CA VAL A 2 1.64 -1.55 21.98
C VAL A 2 1.46 -3.03 21.55
N ASP A 3 1.17 -3.92 22.50
CA ASP A 3 1.14 -5.38 22.31
C ASP A 3 -0.11 -5.84 21.55
N LEU A 4 -1.17 -5.01 21.52
CA LEU A 4 -2.46 -5.39 20.92
C LEU A 4 -2.38 -5.57 19.38
N PHE A 5 -1.43 -4.93 18.71
CA PHE A 5 -1.28 -5.00 17.25
C PHE A 5 0.12 -5.45 16.80
N VAL A 6 0.90 -6.05 17.71
CA VAL A 6 2.19 -6.68 17.36
C VAL A 6 1.94 -7.83 16.38
N ASP A 7 2.77 -7.92 15.35
CA ASP A 7 2.66 -8.88 14.24
C ASP A 7 1.37 -8.77 13.40
N ARG A 8 0.62 -7.67 13.52
CA ARG A 8 -0.60 -7.43 12.73
C ARG A 8 -0.36 -6.41 11.64
N VAL A 9 -1.15 -6.50 10.57
CA VAL A 9 -1.11 -5.57 9.46
C VAL A 9 -2.30 -4.62 9.59
N LEU A 10 -2.03 -3.33 9.76
CA LEU A 10 -3.02 -2.28 9.69
C LEU A 10 -2.93 -1.61 8.33
N VAL A 11 -4.09 -1.36 7.73
CA VAL A 11 -4.19 -0.69 6.43
C VAL A 11 -4.64 0.74 6.66
N LYS A 12 -3.98 1.69 6.00
CA LYS A 12 -4.40 3.09 6.02
C LYS A 12 -5.56 3.28 5.04
N ASN A 13 -6.58 4.05 5.45
CA ASN A 13 -7.70 4.43 4.58
C ASN A 13 -7.28 5.52 3.55
N ASN A 14 -6.27 5.21 2.74
CA ASN A 14 -5.89 6.02 1.59
C ASN A 14 -6.70 5.60 0.36
N THR A 15 -6.80 6.49 -0.63
CA THR A 15 -7.57 6.34 -1.88
C THR A 15 -7.30 5.01 -2.58
N ASP A 16 -6.05 4.52 -2.51
CA ASP A 16 -5.62 3.28 -3.18
C ASP A 16 -5.64 2.04 -2.26
N GLN A 17 -5.83 2.20 -0.94
CA GLN A 17 -5.76 1.11 0.07
C GLN A 17 -4.48 0.23 0.02
N ASP A 18 -3.44 0.67 -0.70
CA ASP A 18 -2.23 -0.12 -0.98
C ASP A 18 -1.12 0.04 0.07
N GLU A 19 -1.25 0.99 1.00
CA GLU A 19 -0.25 1.24 2.05
C GLU A 19 -0.50 0.31 3.26
N LEU A 20 0.20 -0.82 3.25
CA LEU A 20 0.36 -1.67 4.43
C LEU A 20 1.44 -1.07 5.33
N ASP A 21 1.09 -0.69 6.56
CA ASP A 21 2.10 -0.27 7.53
C ASP A 21 2.86 -1.52 8.02
N THR A 22 4.20 -1.46 8.00
CA THR A 22 5.03 -2.45 8.68
C THR A 22 4.83 -2.38 10.19
N GLU A 23 5.16 -3.45 10.92
CA GLU A 23 5.06 -3.49 12.39
C GLU A 23 5.71 -2.26 13.06
N ARG A 24 6.87 -1.83 12.57
CA ARG A 24 7.57 -0.65 13.08
C ARG A 24 6.79 0.65 12.85
N GLU A 25 6.14 0.79 11.71
CA GLU A 25 5.32 1.96 11.38
C GLU A 25 4.05 1.98 12.24
N ILE A 26 3.42 0.82 12.45
CA ILE A 26 2.27 0.66 13.36
C ILE A 26 2.65 1.10 14.77
N VAL A 27 3.76 0.57 15.32
CA VAL A 27 4.22 0.94 16.66
C VAL A 27 4.46 2.45 16.77
N MET A 28 5.10 3.07 15.77
CA MET A 28 5.34 4.51 15.75
C MET A 28 4.04 5.32 15.70
N ARG A 29 3.05 4.88 14.91
CA ARG A 29 1.74 5.56 14.83
C ARG A 29 0.96 5.47 16.13
N LEU A 30 0.99 4.32 16.80
CA LEU A 30 0.17 4.05 17.99
C LEU A 30 0.86 4.51 19.30
N GLN A 31 2.18 4.70 19.29
CA GLN A 31 2.94 5.05 20.49
C GLN A 31 2.53 6.40 21.06
N ASN A 32 2.28 6.43 22.38
CA ASN A 32 1.90 7.65 23.12
C ASN A 32 0.65 8.34 22.55
N ARG A 33 -0.32 7.55 22.08
CA ARG A 33 -1.62 8.04 21.59
C ARG A 33 -2.77 7.26 22.23
N ILE A 34 -3.90 7.93 22.40
CA ILE A 34 -5.17 7.26 22.69
C ILE A 34 -5.63 6.56 21.42
N LEU A 35 -6.09 5.32 21.56
CA LEU A 35 -6.64 4.54 20.45
C LEU A 35 -8.16 4.49 20.57
N MET A 36 -8.84 4.75 19.46
CA MET A 36 -10.28 4.56 19.33
C MET A 36 -10.55 3.37 18.42
N LEU A 37 -11.02 2.27 18.99
CA LEU A 37 -11.46 1.13 18.23
C LEU A 37 -12.94 1.31 17.90
N TYR A 38 -13.24 1.57 16.63
CA TYR A 38 -14.59 1.75 16.15
C TYR A 38 -15.12 0.46 15.53
N PHE A 39 -16.01 -0.20 16.26
CA PHE A 39 -16.74 -1.38 15.78
C PHE A 39 -18.04 -0.94 15.11
N ALA A 40 -18.14 -1.22 13.82
CA ALA A 40 -19.31 -0.87 13.02
C ALA A 40 -19.53 -1.86 11.87
N SER A 41 -20.71 -1.73 11.26
CA SER A 41 -21.08 -2.43 10.04
C SER A 41 -21.90 -1.52 9.15
N ALA A 42 -21.67 -1.60 7.84
CA ALA A 42 -22.45 -0.95 6.80
C ALA A 42 -23.94 -1.35 6.84
N ALA A 43 -24.25 -2.58 7.25
CA ALA A 43 -25.63 -3.06 7.37
C ALA A 43 -26.41 -2.43 8.53
N CYS A 44 -25.72 -1.76 9.46
CA CYS A 44 -26.29 -1.19 10.66
C CYS A 44 -26.65 0.29 10.46
N GLU A 45 -27.94 0.63 10.54
CA GLU A 45 -28.42 2.00 10.31
C GLU A 45 -27.87 3.00 11.35
N SER A 46 -27.83 2.62 12.62
CA SER A 46 -27.27 3.46 13.70
C SER A 46 -25.78 3.76 13.47
N CYS A 47 -25.02 2.81 12.91
CA CYS A 47 -23.61 3.04 12.53
C CYS A 47 -23.50 4.05 11.40
N GLN A 48 -24.41 4.01 10.41
CA GLN A 48 -24.41 4.99 9.31
C GLN A 48 -24.77 6.40 9.78
N GLN A 49 -25.69 6.53 10.75
CA GLN A 49 -26.06 7.80 11.34
C GLN A 49 -24.93 8.38 12.23
N PHE A 50 -24.20 7.50 12.93
CA PHE A 50 -23.10 7.92 13.81
C PHE A 50 -21.79 8.24 13.07
N ALA A 51 -21.53 7.57 11.93
CA ALA A 51 -20.32 7.77 11.14
C ALA A 51 -19.97 9.25 10.85
N PRO A 52 -20.89 10.12 10.36
CA PRO A 52 -20.56 11.53 10.11
C PRO A 52 -20.18 12.28 11.39
N THR A 53 -20.81 11.97 12.52
CA THR A 53 -20.47 12.57 13.82
C THR A 53 -19.08 12.15 14.28
N LEU A 54 -18.72 10.88 14.09
CA LEU A 54 -17.38 10.38 14.41
C LEU A 54 -16.31 11.01 13.52
N THR A 55 -16.61 11.17 12.23
CA THR A 55 -15.71 11.84 11.26
C THR A 55 -15.45 13.29 11.67
N ASP A 56 -16.51 14.07 11.92
CA ASP A 56 -16.39 15.47 12.37
C ASP A 56 -15.66 15.59 13.72
N PHE A 57 -15.95 14.70 14.67
CA PHE A 57 -15.24 14.64 15.94
C PHE A 57 -13.72 14.40 15.75
N PHE A 58 -13.35 13.42 14.92
CA PHE A 58 -11.95 13.08 14.69
C PHE A 58 -11.22 14.19 13.93
N GLU A 59 -11.83 14.76 12.90
CA GLU A 59 -11.24 15.85 12.12
C GLU A 59 -11.04 17.12 12.96
N ARG A 60 -12.00 17.49 13.80
CA ARG A 60 -11.86 18.65 14.71
C ARG A 60 -10.71 18.51 15.71
N LEU A 61 -10.34 17.28 16.04
CA LEU A 61 -9.25 17.00 16.97
C LEU A 61 -7.90 16.81 16.27
N THR A 62 -7.86 16.50 14.97
CA THR A 62 -6.63 16.05 14.29
C THR A 62 -6.27 16.83 13.03
N ASP A 63 -7.18 17.63 12.49
CA ASP A 63 -6.95 18.43 11.29
C ASP A 63 -6.40 19.82 11.64
N GLU A 64 -5.37 20.23 10.89
CA GLU A 64 -4.70 21.52 11.04
C GLU A 64 -5.65 22.70 10.77
N PHE A 65 -6.73 22.47 10.03
CA PHE A 65 -7.76 23.48 9.82
C PHE A 65 -8.46 23.88 11.11
N TYR A 66 -8.63 22.95 12.06
CA TYR A 66 -9.37 23.18 13.30
C TYR A 66 -8.45 23.44 14.49
N VAL A 67 -7.26 22.84 14.51
CA VAL A 67 -6.33 22.92 15.63
C VAL A 67 -4.90 23.17 15.15
N ASP A 68 -4.21 24.09 15.80
CA ASP A 68 -2.77 24.32 15.57
C ASP A 68 -1.93 23.07 15.88
N ARG A 69 -2.46 22.17 16.72
CA ARG A 69 -1.81 20.93 17.15
C ARG A 69 -2.81 19.80 17.19
N GLY A 70 -2.59 18.80 16.32
CA GLY A 70 -3.38 17.58 16.32
C GLY A 70 -3.30 16.83 17.65
N ALA A 71 -4.45 16.34 18.11
CA ALA A 71 -4.57 15.43 19.23
C ALA A 71 -3.75 14.16 19.02
N GLN A 72 -3.24 13.60 20.12
CA GLN A 72 -2.56 12.31 20.15
C GLN A 72 -3.59 11.18 20.12
N LEU A 73 -4.34 11.10 19.02
CA LEU A 73 -5.49 10.23 18.84
C LEU A 73 -5.35 9.43 17.54
N VAL A 74 -5.69 8.14 17.58
CA VAL A 74 -5.74 7.28 16.40
C VAL A 74 -7.10 6.60 16.33
N LEU A 75 -7.74 6.69 15.16
CA LEU A 75 -8.99 5.99 14.87
C LEU A 75 -8.68 4.71 14.10
N LEU A 76 -9.11 3.57 14.64
CA LEU A 76 -9.00 2.26 14.03
C LEU A 76 -10.40 1.68 13.80
N TYR A 77 -10.77 1.50 12.53
CA TYR A 77 -12.02 0.90 12.13
C TYR A 77 -11.92 -0.63 12.08
N ILE A 78 -12.86 -1.28 12.76
CA ILE A 78 -12.99 -2.73 12.79
C ILE A 78 -14.35 -3.06 12.17
N SER A 79 -14.32 -3.50 10.92
CA SER A 79 -15.51 -3.95 10.22
C SER A 79 -16.04 -5.24 10.86
N LEU A 80 -17.33 -5.27 11.16
CA LEU A 80 -18.09 -6.48 11.47
C LEU A 80 -19.05 -6.87 10.33
N ASP A 81 -18.74 -6.40 9.12
CA ASP A 81 -19.50 -6.67 7.90
C ASP A 81 -19.38 -8.12 7.46
N GLN A 82 -20.34 -8.55 6.63
CA GLN A 82 -20.39 -9.89 6.05
C GLN A 82 -19.74 -9.97 4.66
N SER A 83 -19.35 -8.82 4.09
CA SER A 83 -18.62 -8.76 2.82
C SER A 83 -17.57 -7.64 2.81
N GLU A 84 -16.54 -7.82 2.00
CA GLU A 84 -15.50 -6.83 1.73
C GLU A 84 -16.09 -5.56 1.08
N GLU A 85 -16.99 -5.71 0.11
CA GLU A 85 -17.68 -4.59 -0.55
C GLU A 85 -18.41 -3.67 0.45
N GLN A 86 -19.02 -4.25 1.48
CA GLN A 86 -19.69 -3.50 2.54
C GLN A 86 -18.66 -2.67 3.34
N GLN A 87 -17.55 -3.30 3.73
CA GLN A 87 -16.45 -2.64 4.41
C GLN A 87 -15.89 -1.47 3.58
N GLU A 88 -15.59 -1.69 2.30
CA GLU A 88 -15.09 -0.64 1.41
C GLU A 88 -16.07 0.52 1.25
N SER A 89 -17.36 0.21 1.07
CA SER A 89 -18.40 1.24 0.93
C SER A 89 -18.52 2.12 2.17
N PHE A 90 -18.29 1.54 3.34
CA PHE A 90 -18.36 2.25 4.62
C PHE A 90 -17.09 3.04 4.92
N LEU A 91 -15.92 2.50 4.56
CA LEU A 91 -14.63 3.19 4.66
C LEU A 91 -14.61 4.53 3.93
N LYS A 92 -15.33 4.65 2.80
CA LYS A 92 -15.50 5.91 2.05
C LYS A 92 -16.19 7.02 2.86
N LYS A 93 -16.93 6.69 3.93
CA LYS A 93 -17.60 7.64 4.82
C LYS A 93 -16.75 8.04 6.03
N LEU A 94 -15.64 7.35 6.27
CA LEU A 94 -14.73 7.58 7.39
C LEU A 94 -13.57 8.51 7.00
N PRO A 95 -12.87 9.12 7.97
CA PRO A 95 -11.73 9.98 7.68
C PRO A 95 -10.61 9.23 6.96
N LYS A 96 -9.91 9.89 6.02
CA LYS A 96 -8.77 9.28 5.30
C LYS A 96 -7.57 8.95 6.19
N LYS A 97 -7.48 9.61 7.35
CA LYS A 97 -6.41 9.39 8.35
C LYS A 97 -6.69 8.18 9.26
N CYS A 98 -7.83 7.49 9.11
CA CYS A 98 -8.12 6.30 9.92
C CYS A 98 -7.33 5.07 9.43
N LEU A 99 -7.09 4.16 10.37
CA LEU A 99 -6.54 2.82 10.11
C LEU A 99 -7.68 1.81 10.13
N PHE A 100 -7.53 0.68 9.45
CA PHE A 100 -8.51 -0.40 9.50
C PHE A 100 -7.85 -1.78 9.38
N LEU A 101 -8.59 -2.82 9.76
CA LEU A 101 -8.19 -4.21 9.55
C LEU A 101 -8.75 -4.72 8.23
N ALA A 102 -7.91 -5.43 7.47
CA ALA A 102 -8.34 -6.11 6.25
C ALA A 102 -9.54 -7.04 6.54
N TYR A 103 -10.42 -7.21 5.55
CA TYR A 103 -11.61 -8.02 5.72
C TYR A 103 -11.25 -9.49 6.03
N GLU A 104 -10.18 -10.02 5.46
CA GLU A 104 -9.77 -11.41 5.66
C GLU A 104 -9.19 -11.67 7.06
N ASP A 105 -8.85 -10.61 7.81
CA ASP A 105 -8.17 -10.75 9.09
C ASP A 105 -9.11 -11.35 10.16
N PRO A 106 -8.80 -12.53 10.73
CA PRO A 106 -9.60 -13.14 11.80
C PRO A 106 -9.61 -12.29 13.07
N TYR A 107 -8.62 -11.39 13.24
CA TYR A 107 -8.46 -10.56 14.42
C TYR A 107 -9.65 -9.63 14.66
N ARG A 108 -10.42 -9.29 13.61
CA ARG A 108 -11.68 -8.53 13.74
C ARG A 108 -12.66 -9.20 14.72
N ARG A 109 -12.75 -10.54 14.68
CA ARG A 109 -13.61 -11.32 15.57
C ARG A 109 -13.02 -11.49 16.96
N GLU A 110 -11.70 -11.65 17.04
CA GLU A 110 -10.98 -11.73 18.31
C GLU A 110 -11.12 -10.42 19.11
N LEU A 111 -10.95 -9.27 18.46
CA LEU A 111 -11.15 -7.95 19.08
C LEU A 111 -12.59 -7.75 19.56
N LYS A 112 -13.58 -8.16 18.76
CA LYS A 112 -15.00 -8.12 19.18
C LYS A 112 -15.21 -8.90 20.48
N ALA A 113 -14.66 -10.10 20.57
CA ALA A 113 -14.77 -10.94 21.77
C ALA A 113 -13.97 -10.38 22.95
N MET A 114 -12.75 -9.89 22.71
CA MET A 114 -11.85 -9.34 23.73
C MET A 114 -12.45 -8.12 24.43
N PHE A 115 -13.11 -7.24 23.67
CA PHE A 115 -13.77 -6.05 24.21
C PHE A 115 -15.26 -6.26 24.52
N ASN A 116 -15.75 -7.49 24.41
CA ASN A 116 -17.11 -7.88 24.75
C ASN A 116 -18.18 -7.00 24.06
N VAL A 117 -17.99 -6.74 22.77
CA VAL A 117 -18.87 -5.83 22.00
C VAL A 117 -20.17 -6.53 21.62
N GLU A 118 -21.24 -6.18 22.34
CA GLU A 118 -22.59 -6.73 22.16
C GLU A 118 -23.41 -5.92 21.15
N GLU A 119 -23.27 -4.59 21.14
CA GLU A 119 -24.09 -3.67 20.35
C GLU A 119 -23.26 -2.80 19.40
N LEU A 120 -23.89 -2.31 18.33
CA LEU A 120 -23.28 -1.43 17.34
C LEU A 120 -24.11 -0.15 17.16
N PRO A 121 -23.46 1.03 16.96
CA PRO A 121 -22.02 1.25 16.97
C PRO A 121 -21.42 1.17 18.38
N THR A 122 -20.16 0.73 18.48
CA THR A 122 -19.37 0.81 19.73
C THR A 122 -18.01 1.42 19.45
N VAL A 123 -17.61 2.38 20.28
CA VAL A 123 -16.28 3.00 20.23
C VAL A 123 -15.57 2.70 21.54
N VAL A 124 -14.59 1.80 21.51
CA VAL A 124 -13.76 1.51 22.67
C VAL A 124 -12.58 2.48 22.66
N VAL A 125 -12.36 3.18 23.77
CA VAL A 125 -11.22 4.09 23.94
C VAL A 125 -10.18 3.40 24.79
N LEU A 126 -8.96 3.30 24.26
CA LEU A 126 -7.82 2.69 24.94
C LEU A 126 -6.76 3.74 25.25
N ARG A 127 -6.10 3.56 26.39
CA ARG A 127 -4.89 4.29 26.76
C ARG A 127 -3.70 3.86 25.88
N PRO A 128 -2.59 4.62 25.88
CA PRO A 128 -1.37 4.25 25.16
C PRO A 128 -0.74 2.90 25.56
N ASP A 129 -1.09 2.37 26.73
CA ASP A 129 -0.69 1.05 27.21
C ASP A 129 -1.65 -0.07 26.78
N CYS A 130 -2.62 0.24 25.90
CA CYS A 130 -3.70 -0.63 25.44
C CYS A 130 -4.69 -1.06 26.53
N SER A 131 -4.66 -0.45 27.71
CA SER A 131 -5.70 -0.66 28.73
C SER A 131 -7.00 0.07 28.35
N ILE A 132 -8.14 -0.49 28.73
CA ILE A 132 -9.44 0.11 28.47
C ILE A 132 -9.58 1.39 29.31
N LEU A 133 -9.75 2.52 28.64
CA LEU A 133 -10.13 3.78 29.26
C LEU A 133 -11.65 3.86 29.39
N ILE A 134 -12.35 3.68 28.26
CA ILE A 134 -13.81 3.70 28.17
C ILE A 134 -14.27 2.55 27.27
N PRO A 135 -15.18 1.68 27.73
CA PRO A 135 -15.66 0.54 26.94
C PRO A 135 -16.59 0.96 25.79
N ASN A 136 -17.41 2.01 25.96
CA ASN A 136 -18.22 2.56 24.88
C ASN A 136 -18.37 4.09 24.99
N ALA A 137 -17.67 4.81 24.12
CA ALA A 137 -17.63 6.27 24.08
C ALA A 137 -18.67 6.91 23.16
N VAL A 138 -19.55 6.15 22.48
CA VAL A 138 -20.53 6.69 21.53
C VAL A 138 -21.39 7.78 22.17
N LYS A 139 -21.90 7.54 23.39
CA LYS A 139 -22.70 8.51 24.12
C LYS A 139 -21.91 9.76 24.50
N GLU A 140 -20.65 9.60 24.91
CA GLU A 140 -19.81 10.74 25.27
C GLU A 140 -19.52 11.64 24.06
N ILE A 141 -19.19 11.03 22.91
CA ILE A 141 -18.96 11.74 21.66
C ILE A 141 -20.22 12.50 21.23
N LEU A 142 -21.39 11.88 21.32
CA LEU A 142 -22.66 12.52 20.94
C LEU A 142 -23.06 13.67 21.86
N CYS A 143 -22.84 13.53 23.17
CA CYS A 143 -23.29 14.53 24.14
C CYS A 143 -22.28 15.68 24.34
N GLN A 144 -20.98 15.39 24.31
CA GLN A 144 -19.92 16.33 24.65
C GLN A 144 -19.10 16.77 23.43
N GLY A 145 -19.17 16.04 22.30
CA GLY A 145 -18.36 16.35 21.13
C GLY A 145 -16.86 16.34 21.45
N PRO A 146 -16.04 17.19 20.79
CA PRO A 146 -14.58 17.24 20.99
C PRO A 146 -14.13 17.48 22.44
N ASP A 147 -14.98 18.06 23.29
CA ASP A 147 -14.61 18.37 24.68
C ASP A 147 -14.36 17.11 25.54
N CYS A 148 -14.95 15.96 25.18
CA CYS A 148 -14.69 14.72 25.92
C CYS A 148 -13.23 14.26 25.82
N TYR A 149 -12.53 14.62 24.74
CA TYR A 149 -11.13 14.26 24.55
C TYR A 149 -10.23 14.82 25.65
N ARG A 150 -10.53 16.01 26.20
CA ARG A 150 -9.76 16.57 27.33
C ARG A 150 -9.82 15.65 28.55
N ASN A 151 -11.02 15.14 28.86
CA ASN A 151 -11.20 14.20 29.96
C ASN A 151 -10.45 12.89 29.71
N TRP A 152 -10.44 12.40 28.47
CA TRP A 152 -9.72 11.19 28.09
C TRP A 152 -8.21 11.39 28.19
N GLN A 153 -7.71 12.54 27.76
CA GLN A 153 -6.28 12.88 27.83
C GLN A 153 -5.79 12.93 29.28
N GLU A 154 -6.55 13.58 30.16
CA GLU A 154 -6.26 13.63 31.60
C GLU A 154 -6.29 12.23 32.23
N ALA A 155 -7.34 11.44 31.95
CA ALA A 155 -7.51 10.10 32.52
C ALA A 155 -6.56 9.03 31.95
N ALA A 156 -5.97 9.30 30.78
CA ALA A 156 -4.92 8.47 30.19
C ALA A 156 -3.52 8.85 30.69
N GLU A 157 -3.39 9.89 31.54
CA GLU A 157 -2.11 10.47 31.96
C GLU A 157 -1.17 10.71 30.77
N LEU A 158 -1.74 11.13 29.64
CA LEU A 158 -1.01 11.28 28.39
C LEU A 158 0.09 12.31 28.58
N ILE A 159 1.34 11.84 28.51
CA ILE A 159 2.49 12.74 28.49
C ILE A 159 2.42 13.54 27.19
N ASP A 160 2.26 14.84 27.32
CA ASP A 160 2.30 15.77 26.19
C ASP A 160 3.73 15.79 25.60
N ARG A 161 3.98 14.87 24.67
CA ARG A 161 5.22 14.80 23.88
C ARG A 161 5.20 15.76 22.69
N ASN A 162 4.17 16.59 22.57
CA ASN A 162 3.98 17.54 21.46
C ASN A 162 4.93 18.76 21.54
N PHE A 163 5.90 18.75 22.47
CA PHE A 163 7.11 19.60 22.44
C PHE A 163 8.14 19.12 21.41
N MET A 164 8.05 17.87 20.94
CA MET A 164 8.75 17.41 19.75
C MET A 164 7.83 17.73 18.56
N ILE A 165 8.35 18.53 17.63
CA ILE A 165 7.69 18.94 16.38
C ILE A 165 6.90 17.77 15.79
N SER A 166 5.69 18.04 15.31
CA SER A 166 4.90 17.11 14.51
C SER A 166 5.85 16.41 13.56
N GLU A 167 6.02 15.10 13.72
CA GLU A 167 6.56 14.32 12.63
C GLU A 167 5.51 14.47 11.53
N ASP A 168 5.71 15.49 10.71
CA ASP A 168 5.08 15.70 9.42
C ASP A 168 5.45 14.45 8.61
N PHE A 169 4.70 13.39 8.85
CA PHE A 169 4.76 12.14 8.12
C PHE A 169 4.14 12.30 6.72
N GLU A 170 3.81 13.53 6.34
CA GLU A 170 3.53 13.92 4.97
C GLU A 170 4.80 14.50 4.33
N GLY A 171 5.52 13.64 3.63
CA GLY A 171 6.29 14.05 2.46
C GLY A 171 7.79 14.27 2.64
N LYS A 172 8.36 14.14 3.84
CA LYS A 172 9.83 14.09 4.01
C LYS A 172 10.23 12.81 4.69
N SER A 173 10.09 11.73 3.93
CA SER A 173 10.97 10.58 4.06
C SER A 173 12.36 11.09 4.41
N MET A 174 12.88 10.68 5.58
CA MET A 174 14.29 10.81 5.93
C MET A 174 15.11 9.96 4.93
N ARG A 175 15.08 10.34 3.65
CA ARG A 175 15.96 9.82 2.62
C ARG A 175 17.26 10.52 2.90
N SER A 176 18.29 9.72 3.17
CA SER A 176 19.66 10.21 3.17
C SER A 176 19.86 11.12 1.96
N LEU A 177 20.50 12.28 2.13
CA LEU A 177 20.84 13.18 1.01
C LEU A 177 21.58 12.45 -0.14
N SER A 178 22.11 11.25 0.12
CA SER A 178 22.77 10.38 -0.86
C SER A 178 21.84 9.47 -1.67
N ASP A 179 20.54 9.34 -1.38
CA ASP A 179 19.64 8.39 -2.05
C ASP A 179 19.46 8.64 -3.56
N PRO A 180 19.27 9.89 -4.04
CA PRO A 180 19.22 10.18 -5.48
C PRO A 180 20.52 9.80 -6.19
N VAL A 181 21.66 10.01 -5.52
CA VAL A 181 22.98 9.68 -6.06
C VAL A 181 23.20 8.16 -6.09
N ARG A 182 22.75 7.43 -5.06
CA ARG A 182 22.81 5.95 -5.02
C ARG A 182 21.96 5.34 -6.13
N ARG A 183 20.76 5.88 -6.39
CA ARG A 183 19.87 5.40 -7.46
C ARG A 183 20.47 5.63 -8.85
N LEU A 184 21.00 6.83 -9.10
CA LEU A 184 21.72 7.13 -10.35
C LEU A 184 22.96 6.25 -10.53
N LYS A 185 23.69 5.94 -9.45
CA LYS A 185 24.86 5.06 -9.51
C LYS A 185 24.48 3.61 -9.80
N ALA A 186 23.41 3.10 -9.17
CA ALA A 186 22.89 1.77 -9.41
C ALA A 186 22.29 1.62 -10.82
N GLU A 187 21.65 2.66 -11.34
CA GLU A 187 21.09 2.69 -12.70
C GLU A 187 22.21 2.79 -13.76
N ARG A 188 23.25 3.60 -13.50
CA ARG A 188 24.46 3.66 -14.32
C ARG A 188 25.28 2.36 -14.26
N GLU A 189 25.27 1.65 -13.14
CA GLU A 189 25.87 0.31 -13.02
C GLU A 189 25.06 -0.76 -13.74
N LYS A 190 23.74 -0.76 -13.64
CA LYS A 190 22.86 -1.66 -14.41
C LYS A 190 23.00 -1.41 -15.91
N GLY A 191 22.99 -0.16 -16.37
CA GLY A 191 23.18 0.20 -17.78
C GLY A 191 24.51 -0.29 -18.32
N ARG A 192 25.62 -0.08 -17.57
CA ARG A 192 26.93 -0.62 -17.93
C ARG A 192 26.96 -2.14 -17.96
N ARG A 193 26.29 -2.81 -17.00
CA ARG A 193 26.22 -4.27 -16.96
C ARG A 193 25.42 -4.85 -18.14
N VAL A 194 24.33 -4.19 -18.55
CA VAL A 194 23.55 -4.57 -19.74
C VAL A 194 24.34 -4.36 -21.02
N GLN A 195 25.07 -3.24 -21.14
CA GLN A 195 25.97 -3.00 -22.28
C GLN A 195 27.07 -4.05 -22.38
N TRP A 196 27.75 -4.37 -21.27
CA TRP A 196 28.76 -5.43 -21.22
C TRP A 196 28.23 -6.81 -21.64
N VAL A 197 26.99 -7.14 -21.26
CA VAL A 197 26.34 -8.40 -21.66
C VAL A 197 26.02 -8.40 -23.15
N ARG A 198 25.60 -7.26 -23.72
CA ARG A 198 25.30 -7.11 -25.16
C ARG A 198 26.55 -7.20 -26.02
N GLU A 199 27.60 -6.45 -25.68
CA GLU A 199 28.90 -6.51 -26.37
C GLU A 199 29.56 -7.90 -26.22
N GLY A 200 29.35 -8.58 -25.10
CA GLY A 200 29.80 -9.95 -24.87
C GLY A 200 28.99 -11.03 -25.61
N ALA A 201 27.79 -10.71 -26.09
CA ALA A 201 26.97 -11.56 -26.95
C ALA A 201 27.34 -11.36 -28.43
N GLU A 202 27.52 -10.11 -28.87
CA GLU A 202 27.96 -9.77 -30.23
C GLU A 202 29.36 -10.32 -30.56
N ARG A 203 30.26 -10.40 -29.57
CA ARG A 203 31.58 -11.04 -29.74
C ARG A 203 31.53 -12.57 -29.83
N ARG A 204 30.43 -13.21 -29.40
CA ARG A 204 30.25 -14.67 -29.58
C ARG A 204 29.63 -14.97 -30.94
N ASP A 205 28.71 -14.13 -31.40
CA ASP A 205 28.13 -14.20 -32.77
C ASP A 205 29.20 -13.96 -33.85
N ALA A 206 30.06 -12.96 -33.68
CA ALA A 206 31.14 -12.67 -34.65
C ALA A 206 32.28 -13.72 -34.65
N GLY A 207 32.31 -14.64 -33.69
CA GLY A 207 33.30 -15.72 -33.61
C GLY A 207 32.86 -17.01 -34.32
N ASP A 208 31.57 -17.16 -34.62
CA ASP A 208 30.99 -18.33 -35.31
C ASP A 208 30.70 -18.06 -36.81
N ALA A 209 30.69 -16.79 -37.24
CA ALA A 209 30.43 -16.41 -38.63
C ALA A 209 31.68 -16.37 -39.54
N VAL A 210 32.90 -16.52 -38.98
CA VAL A 210 34.16 -16.47 -39.77
C VAL A 210 34.56 -17.86 -40.30
N SER A 211 33.78 -18.92 -40.03
CA SER A 211 34.03 -20.26 -40.59
C SER A 211 33.09 -20.66 -41.73
N GLU A 212 32.13 -19.83 -42.13
CA GLU A 212 31.15 -20.16 -43.20
C GLU A 212 31.28 -19.27 -44.46
N GLU A 213 32.06 -18.17 -44.44
CA GLU A 213 32.19 -17.27 -45.61
C GLU A 213 33.48 -17.48 -46.45
N GLU A 214 34.37 -18.43 -46.10
CA GLU A 214 35.52 -18.80 -46.94
C GLU A 214 35.22 -19.96 -47.93
N GLU A 215 34.00 -20.52 -47.94
CA GLU A 215 33.62 -21.63 -48.85
C GLU A 215 32.61 -21.27 -49.96
N GLU A 216 32.08 -20.04 -50.03
CA GLU A 216 31.05 -19.65 -51.03
C GLU A 216 31.51 -18.65 -52.12
N GLU A 217 32.71 -18.06 -52.05
CA GLU A 217 33.21 -17.14 -53.10
C GLU A 217 33.94 -17.81 -54.29
N GLU A 218 34.11 -19.14 -54.30
CA GLU A 218 34.69 -19.86 -55.47
C GLU A 218 33.64 -20.37 -56.49
N GLU A 219 32.33 -20.33 -56.20
CA GLU A 219 31.30 -20.91 -57.09
C GLU A 219 30.53 -19.91 -57.99
N GLU A 220 30.64 -18.59 -57.77
CA GLU A 220 29.85 -17.59 -58.54
C GLU A 220 30.52 -17.03 -59.81
N GLU A 221 31.82 -17.28 -60.07
CA GLU A 221 32.48 -16.81 -61.31
C GLU A 221 32.27 -17.73 -62.53
N GLU A 222 31.71 -18.95 -62.39
CA GLU A 222 31.44 -19.83 -63.54
C GLU A 222 30.07 -19.58 -64.24
N GLU A 223 29.12 -18.89 -63.63
CA GLU A 223 27.78 -18.70 -64.21
C GLU A 223 27.61 -17.48 -65.15
N GLU A 224 28.58 -16.53 -65.20
CA GLU A 224 28.54 -15.41 -66.15
C GLU A 224 28.84 -15.80 -67.62
N GLY A 225 29.20 -17.06 -67.88
CA GLY A 225 29.67 -17.51 -69.19
C GLY A 225 28.61 -17.82 -70.25
N ASN A 226 27.34 -18.09 -69.91
CA ASN A 226 26.48 -18.85 -70.86
C ASN A 226 25.14 -18.21 -71.25
N ARG A 227 25.08 -16.87 -71.31
CA ARG A 227 23.93 -16.14 -71.90
C ARG A 227 24.14 -15.77 -73.37
N ARG A 228 24.51 -16.74 -74.22
CA ARG A 228 24.36 -16.72 -75.70
C ARG A 228 24.25 -18.20 -76.11
N ILE A 229 23.14 -18.75 -76.60
CA ILE A 229 22.71 -18.78 -78.01
C ILE A 229 21.40 -19.62 -78.08
N ASP A 230 20.39 -19.08 -78.77
CA ASP A 230 19.24 -19.68 -79.51
C ASP A 230 18.45 -20.93 -79.06
N GLY A 231 17.12 -20.84 -79.23
CA GLY A 231 16.42 -21.77 -80.13
C GLY A 231 15.46 -22.82 -79.51
N SER A 232 14.19 -22.45 -79.43
CA SER A 232 12.93 -23.26 -79.39
C SER A 232 12.91 -24.56 -80.26
N PRO A 233 11.84 -25.40 -80.26
CA PRO A 233 11.05 -26.07 -79.21
C PRO A 233 10.94 -27.61 -79.48
N TYR A 234 10.19 -28.38 -78.67
CA TYR A 234 9.13 -29.34 -79.08
C TYR A 234 8.81 -30.43 -78.03
N ALA A 235 7.50 -30.59 -77.79
CA ALA A 235 6.72 -31.83 -77.72
C ALA A 235 6.91 -32.90 -76.61
N ALA A 236 5.80 -33.04 -75.85
CA ALA A 236 4.93 -34.22 -75.79
C ALA A 236 5.22 -35.38 -74.82
N GLY A 237 4.11 -35.84 -74.22
CA GLY A 237 3.90 -37.17 -73.62
C GLY A 237 4.49 -37.29 -72.21
N GLY A 238 3.76 -37.67 -71.17
CA GLY A 238 2.54 -38.45 -71.09
C GLY A 238 2.63 -39.43 -69.92
N VAL A 239 1.46 -39.82 -69.41
CA VAL A 239 1.17 -41.11 -68.77
C VAL A 239 1.47 -41.28 -67.26
N THR A 240 0.36 -41.28 -66.50
CA THR A 240 -0.15 -42.24 -65.47
C THR A 240 0.87 -43.07 -64.68
N SER A 241 0.68 -43.35 -63.38
CA SER A 241 -0.51 -43.60 -62.56
C SER A 241 -0.18 -43.39 -61.09
#